data_AF-A0A0M9AR78-F1
#
_entry.id   AF-A0A0M9AR78-F1
#
_cell.length_a   1.000
_cell.length_b   1.000
_cell.length_c   1.000
_cell.angle_alpha   90.00
_cell.angle_beta   90.00
_cell.angle_gamma   90.00
#
_symmetry.space_group_name_H-M   'P 1'
#
loop_
_entity.id
_entity.type
_entity.pdbx_description
1 polymer ?
#
loop_
_entity_poly.entity_id
_entity_poly.type
_entity_poly.pdbx_seq_one_letter_code
_entity_poly.pdbx_strand_id
1 'polypeptide(L)'
;MASLTDHLADLVADVDAALLFSPTSSFYERFADAEVEVVVVAPDNDVDAETFVELPLPFDNVKDRIGFGIEGAMDADLLAEGDEVACVASVFDGGSDAVVRVTVDEGIHTGIYDLFANSRAEPSVIRDVFEVAIELGQKGQKGKPVGALFVVGDAGKVMNKSRPLSYNPFEKSHVHVGDPIVNVMLKEFSRLDGAFVVSDSGKIVSAYRYLEPAAEGVDIPKGLGARHMAGGAITRDTNATAIVLSESDGLVRAFKAGELVLEIDPEEY
;
A
#
# COMPACT_ATOMS: atom_id res chain seq x y z
N MET A 1 -5.05 -41.55 15.17
CA MET A 1 -4.49 -40.77 14.05
C MET A 1 -5.49 -39.67 13.80
N ALA A 2 -5.09 -38.41 14.00
CA ALA A 2 -5.92 -37.29 13.58
C ALA A 2 -6.08 -37.38 12.05
N SER A 3 -7.30 -37.21 11.58
CA SER A 3 -7.62 -37.11 10.16
C SER A 3 -7.25 -35.71 9.65
N LEU A 4 -7.17 -35.55 8.33
CA LEU A 4 -7.00 -34.22 7.72
C LEU A 4 -8.13 -33.26 8.13
N THR A 5 -9.34 -33.80 8.35
CA THR A 5 -10.49 -33.02 8.82
C THR A 5 -10.30 -32.52 10.24
N ASP A 6 -9.73 -33.34 11.13
CA ASP A 6 -9.44 -32.92 12.51
C ASP A 6 -8.43 -31.76 12.53
N HIS A 7 -7.40 -31.83 11.69
CA HIS A 7 -6.42 -30.74 11.57
C HIS A 7 -7.01 -29.42 11.03
N LEU A 8 -7.94 -29.50 10.08
CA LEU A 8 -8.64 -28.31 9.60
C LEU A 8 -9.57 -27.74 10.67
N ALA A 9 -10.23 -28.59 11.46
CA ALA A 9 -11.06 -28.17 12.57
C ALA A 9 -10.23 -27.41 13.63
N ASP A 10 -9.02 -27.89 13.95
CA ASP A 10 -8.13 -27.24 14.92
C ASP A 10 -7.73 -25.81 14.50
N LEU A 11 -7.60 -25.54 13.19
CA LEU A 11 -7.26 -24.20 12.68
C LEU A 11 -8.37 -23.16 12.89
N VAL A 12 -9.62 -23.60 13.00
CA VAL A 12 -10.79 -22.72 13.13
C VAL A 12 -11.54 -22.90 14.45
N ALA A 13 -11.07 -23.80 15.31
CA ALA A 13 -11.66 -24.05 16.62
C ALA A 13 -11.39 -22.88 17.57
N ASP A 14 -12.41 -22.46 18.32
CA ASP A 14 -12.31 -21.44 19.36
C ASP A 14 -11.63 -20.15 18.88
N VAL A 15 -11.94 -19.73 17.64
CA VAL A 15 -11.52 -18.43 17.11
C VAL A 15 -12.52 -17.36 17.52
N ASP A 16 -12.01 -16.18 17.84
CA ASP A 16 -12.82 -15.01 18.23
C ASP A 16 -13.46 -14.35 17.00
N ALA A 17 -12.77 -14.42 15.85
CA ALA A 17 -13.25 -13.84 14.59
C ALA A 17 -12.76 -14.59 13.34
N ALA A 18 -13.47 -14.38 12.23
CA ALA A 18 -13.10 -14.82 10.89
C ALA A 18 -12.90 -13.61 9.97
N LEU A 19 -11.70 -13.48 9.39
CA LEU A 19 -11.40 -12.45 8.39
C LEU A 19 -11.49 -13.07 6.99
N LEU A 20 -12.40 -12.58 6.17
CA LEU A 20 -12.63 -13.07 4.82
C LEU A 20 -12.03 -12.11 3.79
N PHE A 21 -10.97 -12.53 3.11
CA PHE A 21 -10.28 -11.70 2.12
C PHE A 21 -10.92 -11.85 0.74
N SER A 22 -11.54 -10.77 0.24
CA SER A 22 -12.24 -10.71 -1.05
C SER A 22 -13.14 -11.93 -1.35
N PRO A 23 -14.09 -12.29 -0.45
CA PRO A 23 -14.94 -13.46 -0.65
C PRO A 23 -15.91 -13.27 -1.81
N THR A 24 -16.32 -14.37 -2.44
CA THR A 24 -17.48 -14.35 -3.33
C THR A 24 -18.77 -14.28 -2.50
N SER A 25 -19.86 -13.74 -3.07
CA SER A 25 -21.16 -13.70 -2.37
C SER A 25 -21.62 -15.07 -1.90
N SER A 26 -21.44 -16.12 -2.73
CA SER A 26 -21.82 -17.49 -2.38
C SER A 26 -20.93 -18.15 -1.31
N PHE A 27 -19.72 -17.62 -1.10
CA PHE A 27 -18.87 -18.04 0.00
C PHE A 27 -19.24 -17.29 1.28
N TYR A 28 -19.44 -15.97 1.19
CA TYR A 28 -19.87 -15.13 2.31
C TYR A 28 -21.21 -15.59 2.91
N GLU A 29 -22.20 -15.93 2.08
CA GLU A 29 -23.50 -16.46 2.52
C GLU A 29 -23.40 -17.72 3.41
N ARG A 30 -22.30 -18.47 3.36
CA ARG A 30 -22.06 -19.63 4.22
C ARG A 30 -21.82 -19.25 5.68
N PHE A 31 -21.49 -17.99 5.93
CA PHE A 31 -21.23 -17.42 7.24
C PHE A 31 -22.42 -16.64 7.81
N ALA A 32 -23.57 -16.64 7.12
CA ALA A 32 -24.77 -15.91 7.56
C ALA A 32 -25.26 -16.32 8.97
N ASP A 33 -25.04 -17.59 9.35
CA ASP A 33 -25.37 -18.15 10.66
C ASP A 33 -24.11 -18.47 11.50
N ALA A 34 -22.96 -17.87 11.19
CA ALA A 34 -21.74 -18.09 11.94
C ALA A 34 -21.88 -17.50 13.36
N GLU A 35 -21.40 -18.23 14.37
CA GLU A 35 -21.41 -17.80 15.78
C GLU A 35 -20.19 -16.92 16.15
N VAL A 36 -19.37 -16.54 15.16
CA VAL A 36 -18.15 -15.73 15.32
C VAL A 36 -18.31 -14.41 14.59
N GLU A 37 -17.54 -13.40 14.99
CA GLU A 37 -17.47 -12.13 14.26
C GLU A 37 -16.87 -12.37 12.86
N VAL A 38 -17.53 -11.88 11.80
CA VAL A 38 -17.09 -12.12 10.41
C VAL A 38 -16.78 -10.81 9.74
N VAL A 39 -15.49 -10.49 9.58
CA VAL A 39 -15.04 -9.25 8.97
C VAL A 39 -14.64 -9.49 7.52
N VAL A 40 -15.22 -8.73 6.59
CA VAL A 40 -14.80 -8.77 5.18
C VAL A 40 -13.67 -7.76 4.95
N VAL A 41 -12.58 -8.23 4.35
CA VAL A 41 -11.44 -7.40 3.97
C VAL A 41 -11.28 -7.44 2.45
N ALA A 42 -11.63 -6.36 1.76
CA ALA A 42 -11.62 -6.33 0.30
C ALA A 42 -11.49 -4.88 -0.22
N PRO A 43 -11.18 -4.67 -1.51
CA PRO A 43 -11.16 -3.34 -2.11
C PRO A 43 -12.52 -2.63 -2.05
N ASP A 44 -13.60 -3.37 -2.29
CA ASP A 44 -14.97 -2.89 -2.27
C ASP A 44 -15.85 -3.84 -1.45
N ASN A 45 -16.91 -3.31 -0.83
CA ASN A 45 -17.89 -4.10 -0.09
C ASN A 45 -18.99 -4.66 -1.01
N ASP A 46 -18.61 -5.48 -1.98
CA ASP A 46 -19.52 -6.06 -2.99
C ASP A 46 -20.54 -7.06 -2.42
N VAL A 47 -20.31 -7.53 -1.20
CA VAL A 47 -21.17 -8.53 -0.52
C VAL A 47 -22.10 -7.89 0.52
N ASP A 48 -22.11 -6.56 0.62
CA ASP A 48 -22.90 -5.79 1.61
C ASP A 48 -22.67 -6.29 3.05
N ALA A 49 -21.42 -6.60 3.41
CA ALA A 49 -21.06 -7.06 4.75
C ALA A 49 -21.28 -5.97 5.79
N GLU A 50 -21.73 -6.37 6.99
CA GLU A 50 -21.96 -5.45 8.11
C GLU A 50 -20.63 -4.90 8.64
N THR A 51 -19.60 -5.75 8.75
CA THR A 51 -18.25 -5.37 9.16
C THR A 51 -17.27 -5.52 8.00
N PHE A 52 -16.60 -4.41 7.68
CA PHE A 52 -15.80 -4.28 6.47
C PHE A 52 -14.55 -3.44 6.71
N VAL A 53 -13.41 -3.91 6.20
CA VAL A 53 -12.14 -3.19 6.15
C VAL A 53 -11.73 -3.01 4.69
N GLU A 54 -11.59 -1.76 4.25
CA GLU A 54 -11.16 -1.44 2.89
C GLU A 54 -9.69 -1.83 2.69
N LEU A 55 -9.42 -2.64 1.67
CA LEU A 55 -8.07 -3.00 1.24
C LEU A 55 -7.64 -2.09 0.09
N PRO A 56 -6.76 -1.10 0.32
CA PRO A 56 -6.50 -0.04 -0.67
C PRO A 56 -5.74 -0.53 -1.91
N LEU A 57 -5.00 -1.64 -1.79
CA LEU A 57 -4.29 -2.30 -2.89
C LEU A 57 -4.45 -3.82 -2.75
N PRO A 58 -4.61 -4.59 -3.84
CA PRO A 58 -4.35 -6.02 -3.80
C PRO A 58 -2.88 -6.26 -3.39
N PHE A 59 -2.68 -6.97 -2.28
CA PHE A 59 -1.37 -7.40 -1.83
C PHE A 59 -1.18 -8.87 -2.24
N ASP A 60 -0.17 -9.16 -3.06
CA ASP A 60 0.16 -10.53 -3.48
C ASP A 60 0.76 -11.34 -2.34
N ASN A 61 1.55 -10.67 -1.49
CA ASN A 61 2.04 -11.28 -0.26
C ASN A 61 0.87 -11.46 0.72
N VAL A 62 0.45 -12.72 0.85
CA VAL A 62 -0.64 -13.15 1.74
C VAL A 62 -0.42 -12.70 3.19
N LYS A 63 0.84 -12.68 3.66
CA LYS A 63 1.16 -12.24 5.03
C LYS A 63 0.89 -10.75 5.19
N ASP A 64 1.28 -9.93 4.22
CA ASP A 64 1.07 -8.47 4.25
C ASP A 64 -0.41 -8.14 4.14
N ARG A 65 -1.13 -8.87 3.28
CA ARG A 65 -2.60 -8.77 3.17
C ARG A 65 -3.29 -9.07 4.48
N ILE A 66 -2.92 -10.19 5.12
CA ILE A 66 -3.48 -10.60 6.41
C ILE A 66 -3.14 -9.58 7.49
N GLY A 67 -1.88 -9.13 7.57
CA GLY A 67 -1.45 -8.13 8.54
C GLY A 67 -2.24 -6.84 8.40
N PHE A 68 -2.39 -6.33 7.17
CA PHE A 68 -3.20 -5.14 6.90
C PHE A 68 -4.66 -5.31 7.37
N GLY A 69 -5.28 -6.44 7.05
CA GLY A 69 -6.66 -6.72 7.45
C GLY A 69 -6.86 -6.77 8.96
N ILE A 70 -5.90 -7.36 9.69
CA ILE A 70 -5.92 -7.40 11.15
C ILE A 70 -5.73 -6.00 11.74
N GLU A 71 -4.71 -5.25 11.27
CA GLU A 71 -4.47 -3.87 11.72
C GLU A 71 -5.70 -2.97 11.50
N GLY A 72 -6.34 -3.08 10.34
CA GLY A 72 -7.55 -2.32 10.03
C GLY A 72 -8.77 -2.73 10.84
N ALA A 73 -8.92 -4.02 11.14
CA ALA A 73 -9.99 -4.51 12.00
C ALA A 73 -9.76 -4.08 13.47
N MET A 74 -8.51 -4.00 13.94
CA MET A 74 -8.19 -3.44 15.25
C MET A 74 -8.51 -1.94 15.32
N ASP A 75 -8.15 -1.15 14.31
CA ASP A 75 -8.46 0.29 14.27
C ASP A 75 -9.98 0.55 14.25
N ALA A 76 -10.75 -0.37 13.66
CA ALA A 76 -12.21 -0.34 13.65
C ALA A 76 -12.87 -0.91 14.91
N ASP A 77 -12.12 -1.23 15.97
CA ASP A 77 -12.59 -1.87 17.21
C ASP A 77 -13.29 -3.24 16.98
N LEU A 78 -12.99 -3.93 15.87
CA LEU A 78 -13.54 -5.25 15.53
C LEU A 78 -12.70 -6.41 16.08
N LEU A 79 -11.41 -6.16 16.35
CA LEU A 79 -10.47 -7.11 16.95
C LEU A 79 -9.71 -6.45 18.10
N ALA A 80 -9.26 -7.26 19.05
CA ALA A 80 -8.44 -6.87 20.17
C ALA A 80 -7.12 -7.66 20.22
N GLU A 81 -6.13 -7.12 20.93
CA GLU A 81 -4.89 -7.82 21.23
C GLU A 81 -5.19 -9.11 22.02
N GLY A 82 -4.64 -10.22 21.56
CA GLY A 82 -4.85 -11.56 22.13
C GLY A 82 -5.95 -12.38 21.45
N ASP A 83 -6.74 -11.79 20.54
CA ASP A 83 -7.76 -12.52 19.79
C ASP A 83 -7.13 -13.57 18.87
N GLU A 84 -7.80 -14.71 18.73
CA GLU A 84 -7.46 -15.78 17.80
C GLU A 84 -8.33 -15.66 16.54
N VAL A 85 -7.69 -15.42 15.40
CA VAL A 85 -8.39 -15.08 14.16
C VAL A 85 -8.17 -16.14 13.09
N ALA A 86 -9.25 -16.59 12.45
CA ALA A 86 -9.19 -17.40 11.24
C ALA A 86 -9.23 -16.50 9.99
N CYS A 87 -8.10 -16.36 9.30
CA CYS A 87 -8.01 -15.64 8.05
C CYS A 87 -8.25 -16.58 6.86
N VAL A 88 -9.32 -16.33 6.10
CA VAL A 88 -9.66 -17.07 4.89
C VAL A 88 -9.22 -16.28 3.67
N ALA A 89 -8.31 -16.84 2.90
CA ALA A 89 -7.62 -16.16 1.83
C ALA A 89 -7.59 -17.00 0.55
N SER A 90 -7.35 -16.33 -0.58
CA SER A 90 -7.01 -16.94 -1.86
C SER A 90 -5.51 -16.78 -2.09
N VAL A 91 -4.80 -17.90 -2.22
CA VAL A 91 -3.37 -17.99 -2.49
C VAL A 91 -3.13 -18.36 -3.95
N PHE A 92 -3.98 -19.20 -4.53
CA PHE A 92 -4.00 -19.51 -5.95
C PHE A 92 -5.30 -19.00 -6.59
N ASP A 93 -5.24 -18.78 -7.91
CA ASP A 93 -6.41 -18.36 -8.69
C ASP A 93 -7.58 -19.34 -8.54
N GLY A 94 -8.79 -18.81 -8.32
CA GLY A 94 -10.03 -19.59 -8.37
C GLY A 94 -10.88 -19.63 -7.10
N GLY A 95 -10.50 -18.90 -6.05
CA GLY A 95 -11.32 -18.69 -4.85
C GLY A 95 -10.55 -18.88 -3.54
N SER A 96 -11.27 -18.90 -2.42
CA SER A 96 -10.69 -19.13 -1.09
C SER A 96 -10.16 -20.56 -0.96
N ASP A 97 -8.85 -20.70 -0.86
CA ASP A 97 -8.14 -21.98 -0.84
C ASP A 97 -7.18 -22.14 0.34
N ALA A 98 -7.06 -21.11 1.19
CA ALA A 98 -6.25 -21.13 2.39
C ALA A 98 -7.01 -20.62 3.61
N VAL A 99 -6.71 -21.25 4.75
CA VAL A 99 -7.11 -20.78 6.08
C VAL A 99 -5.84 -20.65 6.91
N VAL A 100 -5.61 -19.47 7.47
CA VAL A 100 -4.46 -19.16 8.31
C VAL A 100 -4.97 -18.73 9.67
N ARG A 101 -4.56 -19.42 10.73
CA ARG A 101 -4.84 -19.01 12.10
C ARG A 101 -3.76 -18.04 12.57
N VAL A 102 -4.16 -16.90 13.11
CA VAL A 102 -3.26 -15.85 13.60
C VAL A 102 -3.72 -15.37 14.96
N THR A 103 -2.78 -15.26 15.91
CA THR A 103 -3.01 -14.57 17.18
C THR A 103 -2.72 -13.10 16.98
N VAL A 104 -3.66 -12.22 17.34
CA VAL A 104 -3.49 -10.76 17.22
C VAL A 104 -2.47 -10.28 18.26
N ASP A 105 -1.29 -9.84 17.79
CA ASP A 105 -0.22 -9.31 18.63
C ASP A 105 0.53 -8.14 17.97
N GLU A 106 1.42 -7.46 18.72
CA GLU A 106 2.26 -6.37 18.22
C GLU A 106 3.18 -6.80 17.05
N GLY A 107 3.48 -8.09 16.91
CA GLY A 107 4.34 -8.64 15.85
C GLY A 107 3.68 -8.67 14.47
N ILE A 108 2.36 -8.42 14.39
CA ILE A 108 1.63 -8.25 13.14
C ILE A 108 1.89 -6.88 12.51
N HIS A 109 2.41 -5.91 13.27
CA HIS A 109 2.63 -4.57 12.74
C HIS A 109 3.64 -4.55 11.59
N THR A 110 3.13 -4.46 10.37
CA THR A 110 3.94 -4.35 9.14
C THR A 110 4.25 -2.88 8.82
N GLY A 111 3.50 -1.95 9.40
CA GLY A 111 3.53 -0.52 9.05
C GLY A 111 2.78 -0.21 7.75
N ILE A 112 2.28 -1.22 7.03
CA ILE A 112 1.54 -1.04 5.77
C ILE A 112 0.19 -0.39 6.05
N TYR A 113 -0.54 -0.80 7.08
CA TYR A 113 -1.79 -0.12 7.44
C TYR A 113 -1.56 1.38 7.73
N ASP A 114 -0.52 1.65 8.52
CA ASP A 114 -0.07 3.00 8.84
C ASP A 114 0.25 3.83 7.59
N LEU A 115 0.79 3.22 6.55
CA LEU A 115 1.10 3.90 5.28
C LEU A 115 -0.13 4.59 4.68
N PHE A 116 -1.31 3.98 4.82
CA PHE A 116 -2.56 4.48 4.27
C PHE A 116 -3.39 5.24 5.31
N ALA A 117 -3.64 4.64 6.47
CA ALA A 117 -4.53 5.19 7.49
C ALA A 117 -3.91 6.37 8.27
N ASN A 118 -2.61 6.29 8.57
CA ASN A 118 -1.91 7.24 9.44
C ASN A 118 -0.90 8.10 8.67
N SER A 119 -1.28 8.56 7.48
CA SER A 119 -0.44 9.40 6.62
C SER A 119 -0.94 10.85 6.59
N ARG A 120 -0.12 11.77 6.06
CA ARG A 120 -0.56 13.16 5.87
C ARG A 120 -1.53 13.32 4.69
N ALA A 121 -1.48 12.42 3.72
CA ALA A 121 -2.34 12.44 2.54
C ALA A 121 -3.57 11.56 2.75
N GLU A 122 -4.60 11.78 1.94
CA GLU A 122 -5.77 10.89 1.95
C GLU A 122 -5.38 9.48 1.44
N PRO A 123 -5.94 8.39 2.00
CA PRO A 123 -5.61 7.02 1.59
C PRO A 123 -5.76 6.79 0.09
N SER A 124 -6.83 7.35 -0.51
CA SER A 124 -7.09 7.30 -1.95
C SER A 124 -5.96 7.93 -2.77
N VAL A 125 -5.36 9.01 -2.30
CA VAL A 125 -4.24 9.68 -2.99
C VAL A 125 -3.01 8.79 -3.00
N ILE A 126 -2.72 8.10 -1.90
CA ILE A 126 -1.60 7.16 -1.82
C ILE A 126 -1.84 5.98 -2.78
N ARG A 127 -3.04 5.40 -2.76
CA ARG A 127 -3.46 4.36 -3.70
C ARG A 127 -3.28 4.81 -5.15
N ASP A 128 -3.83 5.95 -5.53
CA ASP A 128 -3.77 6.45 -6.91
C ASP A 128 -2.32 6.70 -7.37
N VAL A 129 -1.40 7.08 -6.48
CA VAL A 129 0.03 7.19 -6.79
C VAL A 129 0.68 5.81 -6.96
N PHE A 130 0.32 4.82 -6.14
CA PHE A 130 0.75 3.44 -6.33
C PHE A 130 0.28 2.88 -7.67
N GLU A 131 -0.98 3.06 -8.02
CA GLU A 131 -1.53 2.62 -9.31
C GLU A 131 -0.72 3.18 -10.49
N VAL A 132 -0.37 4.47 -10.44
CA VAL A 132 0.48 5.08 -11.47
C VAL A 132 1.89 4.50 -11.47
N ALA A 133 2.49 4.27 -10.30
CA ALA A 133 3.83 3.70 -10.20
C ALA A 133 3.88 2.26 -10.71
N ILE A 134 2.86 1.45 -10.39
CA ILE A 134 2.71 0.08 -10.88
C ILE A 134 2.51 0.08 -12.40
N GLU A 135 1.61 0.92 -12.91
CA GLU A 135 1.37 1.01 -14.35
C GLU A 135 2.63 1.45 -15.13
N LEU A 136 3.42 2.35 -14.53
CA LEU A 136 4.73 2.75 -15.05
C LEU A 136 5.74 1.59 -15.03
N GLY A 137 5.75 0.77 -13.99
CA GLY A 137 6.59 -0.43 -13.89
C GLY A 137 6.25 -1.45 -14.97
N GLN A 138 4.97 -1.76 -15.14
CA GLN A 138 4.46 -2.72 -16.12
C GLN A 138 4.74 -2.31 -17.57
N LYS A 139 4.42 -1.05 -17.92
CA LYS A 139 4.44 -0.59 -19.32
C LYS A 139 5.78 0.05 -19.69
N GLY A 140 6.55 0.46 -18.69
CA GLY A 140 7.65 1.37 -18.86
C GLY A 140 7.23 2.65 -19.59
N GLN A 141 8.19 3.30 -20.23
CA GLN A 141 7.93 4.42 -21.12
C GLN A 141 8.50 4.15 -22.50
N LYS A 142 7.62 4.10 -23.51
CA LYS A 142 7.97 3.73 -24.90
C LYS A 142 8.71 2.38 -24.93
N GLY A 143 8.29 1.44 -24.08
CA GLY A 143 8.82 0.08 -23.96
C GLY A 143 10.19 0.00 -23.28
N LYS A 144 10.62 1.03 -22.54
CA LYS A 144 11.85 1.00 -21.74
C LYS A 144 11.52 1.13 -20.25
N PRO A 145 12.27 0.44 -19.36
CA PRO A 145 12.17 0.66 -17.92
C PRO A 145 12.31 2.14 -17.59
N VAL A 146 11.56 2.59 -16.59
CA VAL A 146 11.56 3.97 -16.12
C VAL A 146 11.65 3.97 -14.60
N GLY A 147 12.45 4.87 -14.04
CA GLY A 147 12.46 5.13 -12.60
C GLY A 147 11.70 6.40 -12.29
N ALA A 148 10.91 6.39 -11.22
CA ALA A 148 10.16 7.55 -10.76
C ALA A 148 10.23 7.67 -9.24
N LEU A 149 10.08 8.91 -8.74
CA LEU A 149 9.97 9.19 -7.31
C LEU A 149 8.79 10.13 -7.12
N PHE A 150 7.82 9.70 -6.34
CA PHE A 150 6.68 10.48 -5.90
C PHE A 150 6.81 10.75 -4.41
N VAL A 151 6.60 12.00 -4.00
CA VAL A 151 6.52 12.39 -2.58
C VAL A 151 5.12 12.94 -2.36
N VAL A 152 4.39 12.32 -1.45
CA VAL A 152 2.95 12.48 -1.28
C VAL A 152 2.65 13.00 0.13
N GLY A 153 1.96 14.13 0.20
CA GLY A 153 1.66 14.83 1.44
C GLY A 153 2.78 15.76 1.92
N ASP A 154 2.46 16.62 2.90
CA ASP A 154 3.37 17.62 3.49
C ASP A 154 4.12 18.46 2.43
N ALA A 155 3.44 18.72 1.30
CA ALA A 155 4.07 19.28 0.11
C ALA A 155 4.77 20.62 0.37
N GLY A 156 4.26 21.42 1.31
CA GLY A 156 4.91 22.67 1.72
C GLY A 156 6.32 22.45 2.27
N LYS A 157 6.50 21.50 3.20
CA LYS A 157 7.84 21.19 3.74
C LYS A 157 8.72 20.52 2.70
N VAL A 158 8.17 19.61 1.89
CA VAL A 158 8.90 18.96 0.80
C VAL A 158 9.43 20.00 -0.20
N MET A 159 8.62 21.00 -0.55
CA MET A 159 9.03 22.08 -1.45
C MET A 159 10.11 22.98 -0.83
N ASN A 160 10.05 23.22 0.49
CA ASN A 160 11.09 23.97 1.21
C ASN A 160 12.42 23.20 1.34
N LYS A 161 12.36 21.87 1.38
CA LYS A 161 13.52 20.96 1.41
C LYS A 161 13.88 20.44 0.01
N SER A 162 13.64 21.23 -1.02
CA SER A 162 14.00 20.85 -2.39
C SER A 162 14.31 22.08 -3.24
N ARG A 163 14.89 21.85 -4.42
CA ARG A 163 15.09 22.87 -5.46
C ARG A 163 14.65 22.37 -6.84
N PRO A 164 14.22 23.27 -7.74
CA PRO A 164 13.79 22.87 -9.07
C PRO A 164 15.01 22.49 -9.92
N LEU A 165 14.93 21.36 -10.61
CA LEU A 165 15.90 20.95 -11.64
C LEU A 165 15.52 21.48 -13.02
N SER A 166 14.23 21.69 -13.26
CA SER A 166 13.68 22.16 -14.53
C SER A 166 12.39 22.96 -14.29
N TYR A 167 11.82 23.48 -15.38
CA TYR A 167 10.52 24.16 -15.36
C TYR A 167 9.42 23.20 -14.88
N ASN A 168 8.59 23.65 -13.94
CA ASN A 168 7.48 22.86 -13.42
C ASN A 168 6.27 22.90 -14.39
N PRO A 169 5.92 21.80 -15.06
CA PRO A 169 4.77 21.78 -15.96
C PRO A 169 3.42 21.88 -15.23
N PHE A 170 3.39 21.69 -13.91
CA PHE A 170 2.17 21.68 -13.09
C PHE A 170 1.92 23.00 -12.34
N GLU A 171 2.76 24.03 -12.52
CA GLU A 171 2.69 25.27 -11.70
C GLU A 171 1.34 26.00 -11.77
N LYS A 172 0.65 25.92 -12.92
CA LYS A 172 -0.67 26.52 -13.14
C LYS A 172 -1.78 25.50 -13.38
N SER A 173 -1.49 24.22 -13.20
CA SER A 173 -2.49 23.18 -13.39
C SER A 173 -3.25 22.92 -12.09
N HIS A 174 -4.46 22.38 -12.25
CA HIS A 174 -5.32 21.92 -11.15
C HIS A 174 -5.61 20.43 -11.29
N VAL A 175 -4.61 19.69 -11.73
CA VAL A 175 -4.73 18.26 -11.98
C VAL A 175 -4.35 17.45 -10.74
N HIS A 176 -5.04 16.34 -10.56
CA HIS A 176 -4.93 15.47 -9.40
C HIS A 176 -4.58 14.07 -9.86
N VAL A 177 -3.80 13.35 -9.06
CA VAL A 177 -3.62 11.91 -9.26
C VAL A 177 -4.99 11.21 -9.18
N GLY A 178 -5.13 10.07 -9.86
CA GLY A 178 -6.41 9.36 -10.02
C GLY A 178 -7.20 9.77 -11.27
N ASP A 179 -6.91 10.93 -11.88
CA ASP A 179 -7.47 11.27 -13.20
C ASP A 179 -6.73 10.50 -14.32
N PRO A 180 -7.43 9.73 -15.18
CA PRO A 180 -6.80 8.98 -16.27
C PRO A 180 -5.89 9.83 -17.18
N ILE A 181 -6.21 11.11 -17.40
CA ILE A 181 -5.35 11.98 -18.23
C ILE A 181 -4.03 12.31 -17.54
N VAL A 182 -4.03 12.34 -16.21
CA VAL A 182 -2.86 12.63 -15.38
C VAL A 182 -1.88 11.49 -15.42
N ASN A 183 -2.36 10.24 -15.45
CA ASN A 183 -1.51 9.06 -15.57
C ASN A 183 -0.68 9.11 -16.86
N VAL A 184 -1.29 9.56 -17.97
CA VAL A 184 -0.58 9.77 -19.24
C VAL A 184 0.45 10.89 -19.14
N MET A 185 0.12 11.99 -18.46
CA MET A 185 1.06 13.10 -18.28
C MET A 185 2.25 12.72 -17.40
N LEU A 186 2.01 12.03 -16.28
CA LEU A 186 3.06 11.55 -15.37
C LEU A 186 4.03 10.61 -16.11
N LYS A 187 3.52 9.73 -16.99
CA LYS A 187 4.35 8.92 -17.88
C LYS A 187 5.22 9.75 -18.81
N GLU A 188 4.70 10.79 -19.43
CA GLU A 188 5.53 11.60 -20.32
C GLU A 188 6.66 12.33 -19.57
N PHE A 189 6.39 12.74 -18.32
CA PHE A 189 7.33 13.51 -17.50
C PHE A 189 8.29 12.65 -16.65
N SER A 190 8.04 11.35 -16.46
CA SER A 190 8.89 10.47 -15.62
C SER A 190 10.32 10.23 -16.16
N ARG A 191 10.65 10.69 -17.38
CA ARG A 191 12.01 10.55 -17.96
C ARG A 191 13.07 11.41 -17.30
N LEU A 192 12.65 12.51 -16.71
CA LEU A 192 13.59 13.52 -16.23
C LEU A 192 13.84 13.32 -14.74
N ASP A 193 15.02 13.75 -14.33
CA ASP A 193 15.45 13.62 -12.95
C ASP A 193 14.62 14.48 -11.99
N GLY A 194 14.46 13.96 -10.78
CA GLY A 194 13.77 14.62 -9.67
C GLY A 194 12.48 13.91 -9.26
N ALA A 195 11.90 14.42 -8.18
CA ALA A 195 10.65 13.94 -7.62
C ALA A 195 9.45 14.68 -8.20
N PHE A 196 8.34 13.95 -8.33
CA PHE A 196 7.00 14.52 -8.31
C PHE A 196 6.60 14.80 -6.86
N VAL A 197 6.02 15.97 -6.61
CA VAL A 197 5.47 16.35 -5.30
C VAL A 197 3.96 16.44 -5.43
N VAL A 198 3.26 15.66 -4.64
CA VAL A 198 1.80 15.54 -4.61
C VAL A 198 1.30 16.05 -3.26
N SER A 199 0.27 16.89 -3.24
CA SER A 199 -0.30 17.43 -2.01
C SER A 199 -1.10 16.40 -1.24
N ASP A 200 -1.48 16.75 -0.01
CA ASP A 200 -2.36 15.96 0.87
C ASP A 200 -3.66 15.50 0.16
N SER A 201 -4.24 16.37 -0.70
CA SER A 201 -5.47 16.10 -1.46
C SER A 201 -5.24 15.61 -2.91
N GLY A 202 -4.04 15.13 -3.25
CA GLY A 202 -3.75 14.53 -4.56
C GLY A 202 -3.40 15.49 -5.71
N LYS A 203 -3.39 16.81 -5.49
CA LYS A 203 -2.94 17.76 -6.51
C LYS A 203 -1.44 17.58 -6.78
N ILE A 204 -1.05 17.49 -8.05
CA ILE A 204 0.37 17.54 -8.42
C ILE A 204 0.89 18.97 -8.26
N VAL A 205 1.77 19.18 -7.30
CA VAL A 205 2.35 20.49 -6.95
C VAL A 205 3.53 20.80 -7.86
N SER A 206 4.41 19.83 -8.07
CA SER A 206 5.59 20.00 -8.92
C SER A 206 6.08 18.69 -9.50
N ALA A 207 6.75 18.78 -10.65
CA ALA A 207 7.71 17.77 -11.10
C ALA A 207 9.15 18.29 -10.96
N TYR A 208 10.13 17.42 -11.21
CA TYR A 208 11.55 17.76 -11.34
C TYR A 208 12.15 18.42 -10.11
N ARG A 209 11.79 17.94 -8.91
CA ARG A 209 12.35 18.45 -7.66
C ARG A 209 13.57 17.63 -7.25
N TYR A 210 14.72 18.30 -7.10
CA TYR A 210 15.84 17.71 -6.38
C TYR A 210 15.59 17.84 -4.89
N LEU A 211 15.46 16.70 -4.20
CA LEU A 211 15.22 16.69 -2.76
C LEU A 211 16.55 16.90 -2.02
N GLU A 212 16.52 17.77 -1.02
CA GLU A 212 17.66 18.12 -0.16
C GLU A 212 17.34 17.80 1.32
N PRO A 213 16.99 16.54 1.66
CA PRO A 213 16.76 16.15 3.04
C PRO A 213 18.06 16.05 3.83
N ALA A 214 17.96 16.12 5.15
CA ALA A 214 19.04 15.74 6.04
C ALA A 214 19.29 14.22 5.89
N ALA A 215 20.56 13.81 5.77
CA ALA A 215 20.92 12.41 5.53
C ALA A 215 21.01 11.55 6.81
N GLU A 216 20.53 12.04 7.95
CA GLU A 216 20.71 11.39 9.25
C GLU A 216 19.51 10.51 9.62
N GLY A 217 19.78 9.30 10.13
CA GLY A 217 18.77 8.42 10.72
C GLY A 217 17.83 7.73 9.73
N VAL A 218 18.30 7.52 8.49
CA VAL A 218 17.59 6.80 7.44
C VAL A 218 18.01 5.33 7.45
N ASP A 219 17.07 4.42 7.63
CA ASP A 219 17.32 2.97 7.64
C ASP A 219 16.82 2.36 6.34
N ILE A 220 17.65 2.49 5.30
CA ILE A 220 17.35 1.97 3.95
C ILE A 220 18.27 0.77 3.66
N PRO A 221 17.71 -0.35 3.15
CA PRO A 221 18.50 -1.49 2.71
C PRO A 221 19.65 -1.11 1.77
N LYS A 222 20.79 -1.78 1.95
CA LYS A 222 21.95 -1.61 1.05
C LYS A 222 21.59 -2.07 -0.37
N GLY A 223 22.15 -1.38 -1.36
CA GLY A 223 21.93 -1.69 -2.78
C GLY A 223 20.87 -0.83 -3.46
N LEU A 224 20.12 -0.03 -2.69
CA LEU A 224 19.13 0.89 -3.23
C LEU A 224 19.77 2.21 -3.72
N GLY A 225 19.34 2.66 -4.91
CA GLY A 225 19.90 3.82 -5.60
C GLY A 225 19.47 5.20 -5.05
N ALA A 226 19.92 6.27 -5.72
CA ALA A 226 19.74 7.65 -5.26
C ALA A 226 18.28 8.08 -5.04
N ARG A 227 17.32 7.59 -5.85
CA ARG A 227 15.88 7.89 -5.68
C ARG A 227 15.32 7.32 -4.38
N HIS A 228 15.73 6.10 -4.01
CA HIS A 228 15.35 5.46 -2.75
C HIS A 228 15.91 6.24 -1.56
N MET A 229 17.21 6.57 -1.61
CA MET A 229 17.85 7.36 -0.55
C MET A 229 17.17 8.72 -0.37
N ALA A 230 16.84 9.40 -1.47
CA ALA A 230 16.11 10.66 -1.43
C ALA A 230 14.69 10.48 -0.85
N GLY A 231 13.99 9.39 -1.24
CA GLY A 231 12.66 9.03 -0.75
C GLY A 231 12.61 8.78 0.75
N GLY A 232 13.42 7.87 1.28
CA GLY A 232 13.42 7.64 2.73
C GLY A 232 13.94 8.84 3.53
N ALA A 233 14.94 9.56 3.03
CA ALA A 233 15.43 10.75 3.72
C ALA A 233 14.39 11.88 3.78
N ILE A 234 13.60 12.10 2.71
CA ILE A 234 12.55 13.13 2.76
C ILE A 234 11.40 12.74 3.69
N THR A 235 11.04 11.45 3.77
CA THR A 235 9.99 10.98 4.69
C THR A 235 10.43 10.95 6.14
N ARG A 236 11.74 10.97 6.41
CA ARG A 236 12.28 11.19 7.75
C ARG A 236 12.12 12.63 8.22
N ASP A 237 12.31 13.56 7.29
CA ASP A 237 12.37 15.00 7.54
C ASP A 237 11.00 15.70 7.46
N THR A 238 9.98 14.98 6.99
CA THR A 238 8.62 15.48 6.73
C THR A 238 7.61 14.41 7.10
N ASN A 239 6.32 14.75 7.14
CA ASN A 239 5.26 13.75 7.33
C ASN A 239 4.77 13.17 6.01
N ALA A 240 5.55 13.31 4.93
CA ALA A 240 5.21 12.80 3.61
C ALA A 240 5.52 11.31 3.51
N THR A 241 4.81 10.64 2.59
CA THR A 241 5.12 9.30 2.11
C THR A 241 5.90 9.41 0.80
N ALA A 242 6.88 8.55 0.56
CA ALA A 242 7.60 8.50 -0.72
C ALA A 242 7.36 7.16 -1.40
N ILE A 243 6.97 7.18 -2.68
CA ILE A 243 6.79 5.99 -3.51
C ILE A 243 7.83 6.06 -4.63
N VAL A 244 8.64 5.02 -4.75
CA VAL A 244 9.76 4.93 -5.67
C VAL A 244 9.55 3.76 -6.61
N LEU A 245 9.45 4.05 -7.91
CA LEU A 245 9.61 3.05 -8.95
C LEU A 245 11.08 2.97 -9.32
N SER A 246 11.65 1.78 -9.21
CA SER A 246 13.05 1.54 -9.50
C SER A 246 13.27 1.23 -10.97
N GLU A 247 14.21 1.95 -11.59
CA GLU A 247 14.57 1.76 -12.99
C GLU A 247 15.33 0.44 -13.24
N SER A 248 16.03 -0.07 -12.22
CA SER A 248 16.96 -1.20 -12.36
C SER A 248 16.32 -2.57 -12.17
N ASP A 249 15.41 -2.70 -11.21
CA ASP A 249 14.72 -3.95 -10.87
C ASP A 249 13.20 -3.87 -11.07
N GLY A 250 12.65 -2.73 -11.51
CA GLY A 250 11.23 -2.58 -11.82
C GLY A 250 10.30 -2.51 -10.61
N LEU A 251 10.80 -2.77 -9.40
CA LEU A 251 10.01 -2.83 -8.18
C LEU A 251 9.53 -1.44 -7.73
N VAL A 252 8.32 -1.39 -7.17
CA VAL A 252 7.73 -0.21 -6.54
C VAL A 252 7.87 -0.32 -5.03
N ARG A 253 8.43 0.71 -4.40
CA ARG A 253 8.74 0.72 -2.97
C ARG A 253 8.19 1.96 -2.30
N ALA A 254 7.54 1.80 -1.15
CA ALA A 254 7.11 2.93 -0.32
C ALA A 254 7.96 3.09 0.93
N PHE A 255 8.22 4.35 1.26
CA PHE A 255 8.96 4.77 2.42
C PHE A 255 8.11 5.69 3.28
N LYS A 256 8.21 5.53 4.60
CA LYS A 256 7.58 6.39 5.61
C LYS A 256 8.54 6.52 6.79
N ALA A 257 8.64 7.72 7.37
CA ALA A 257 9.48 7.98 8.56
C ALA A 257 10.97 7.56 8.45
N GLY A 258 11.51 7.45 7.22
CA GLY A 258 12.89 7.00 6.99
C GLY A 258 13.07 5.50 6.75
N GLU A 259 12.00 4.72 6.74
CA GLU A 259 12.01 3.26 6.65
C GLU A 259 11.29 2.78 5.38
N LEU A 260 11.71 1.62 4.85
CA LEU A 260 11.00 0.91 3.77
C LEU A 260 9.82 0.15 4.39
N VAL A 261 8.61 0.44 3.92
CA VAL A 261 7.37 -0.09 4.51
C VAL A 261 6.69 -1.12 3.61
N LEU A 262 6.75 -0.93 2.30
CA LEU A 262 6.10 -1.80 1.32
C LEU A 262 6.94 -1.93 0.06
N GLU A 263 6.97 -3.13 -0.50
CA GLU A 263 7.59 -3.47 -1.79
C GLU A 263 6.56 -4.25 -2.62
N ILE A 264 6.38 -3.85 -3.89
CA ILE A 264 5.45 -4.45 -4.85
C ILE A 264 6.22 -4.74 -6.13
N ASP A 265 6.01 -5.94 -6.69
CA ASP A 265 6.43 -6.28 -8.04
C ASP A 265 5.30 -5.95 -9.04
N PRO A 266 5.46 -4.95 -9.92
CA PRO A 266 4.43 -4.61 -10.89
C PRO A 266 4.09 -5.74 -11.88
N GLU A 267 4.99 -6.71 -12.11
CA GLU A 267 4.71 -7.83 -13.02
C GLU A 267 3.76 -8.87 -12.40
N GLU A 268 3.67 -8.91 -11.06
CA GLU A 268 2.75 -9.79 -10.33
C GLU A 268 1.36 -9.16 -10.11
N TYR A 269 1.20 -7.87 -10.47
CA TYR A 269 0.04 -7.02 -10.22
C TYR A 269 -0.95 -6.89 -11.39
#